data_AF-A0A349PKS6-F1
#
_entry.id   AF-A0A349PKS6-F1
#
_cell.length_a   1.000
_cell.length_b   1.000
_cell.length_c   1.000
_cell.angle_alpha   90.00
_cell.angle_beta   90.00
_cell.angle_gamma   90.00
#
_symmetry.space_group_name_H-M   'P 1'
#
loop_
_entity.id
_entity.type
_entity.pdbx_description
1 polymer ?
#
loop_
_entity_poly.entity_id
_entity_poly.type
_entity_poly.pdbx_seq_one_letter_code
_entity_poly.pdbx_strand_id
1 'polypeptide(L)'
;MNINGKFEIISGKIVISDPCYTRDTWCIGVIDNVKNGKWNFTANQIDSCGRRIQNIEAYHSGSSVKNYKYIEDLGVDSGQLGIFDDSIYPHGEDMGEYDDKTSFYGKCCEITLSKDAVGSVDNLGVVSSSGYGDGNYEAVLGLDVEGQVVKIEICFIIDEEEID
;
A
#
# COMPACT_ATOMS: atom_id res chain seq x y z
N MET A 1 9.54 14.11 -6.03
CA MET A 1 9.41 13.46 -7.36
C MET A 1 8.25 12.51 -7.30
N ASN A 2 7.43 12.45 -8.36
CA ASN A 2 6.25 11.58 -8.37
C ASN A 2 6.55 10.35 -9.20
N ILE A 3 6.39 9.17 -8.60
CA ILE A 3 6.54 7.87 -9.25
C ILE A 3 5.13 7.34 -9.50
N ASN A 4 4.85 6.90 -10.72
CA ASN A 4 3.53 6.43 -11.12
C ASN A 4 3.59 4.99 -11.58
N GLY A 5 2.56 4.21 -11.28
CA GLY A 5 2.43 2.85 -11.78
C GLY A 5 0.99 2.38 -11.81
N LYS A 6 0.81 1.09 -12.11
CA LYS A 6 -0.49 0.47 -12.32
C LYS A 6 -0.51 -0.94 -11.75
N PHE A 7 -1.71 -1.37 -11.36
CA PHE A 7 -2.03 -2.72 -10.96
C PHE A 7 -3.53 -2.96 -11.18
N GLU A 8 -4.00 -4.17 -10.91
CA GLU A 8 -5.43 -4.50 -10.98
C GLU A 8 -5.92 -5.04 -9.64
N ILE A 9 -7.19 -4.82 -9.35
CA ILE A 9 -7.93 -5.49 -8.28
C ILE A 9 -8.91 -6.45 -8.96
N ILE A 10 -8.85 -7.73 -8.59
CA ILE A 10 -9.63 -8.81 -9.20
C ILE A 10 -10.50 -9.55 -8.19
N SER A 11 -10.13 -9.53 -6.91
CA SER A 11 -10.82 -10.26 -5.84
C SER A 11 -11.99 -9.47 -5.22
N GLY A 12 -12.05 -8.15 -5.45
CA GLY A 12 -12.98 -7.24 -4.78
C GLY A 12 -12.60 -6.94 -3.33
N LYS A 13 -11.37 -7.32 -2.96
CA LYS A 13 -10.84 -7.26 -1.60
C LYS A 13 -9.37 -6.90 -1.63
N ILE A 14 -8.93 -6.14 -0.65
CA ILE A 14 -7.52 -5.79 -0.50
C ILE A 14 -7.01 -6.07 0.90
N VAL A 15 -5.69 -6.20 1.00
CA VAL A 15 -4.92 -6.23 2.23
C VAL A 15 -3.95 -5.06 2.20
N ILE A 16 -4.03 -4.18 3.20
CA ILE A 16 -3.07 -3.11 3.45
C ILE A 16 -2.19 -3.57 4.62
N SER A 17 -0.92 -3.86 4.37
CA SER A 17 -0.07 -4.49 5.39
C SER A 17 1.41 -4.32 5.10
N ASP A 18 2.22 -4.48 6.14
CA ASP A 18 3.61 -4.89 6.02
C ASP A 18 3.67 -6.30 5.38
N PRO A 19 4.49 -6.51 4.35
CA PRO A 19 4.59 -7.79 3.67
C PRO A 19 5.23 -8.91 4.50
N CYS A 20 5.82 -8.64 5.67
CA CYS A 20 6.32 -9.67 6.57
C CYS A 20 5.25 -10.27 7.50
N TYR A 21 4.06 -9.66 7.56
CA TYR A 21 2.99 -10.09 8.45
C TYR A 21 2.12 -11.18 7.85
N THR A 22 1.70 -12.12 8.69
CA THR A 22 0.64 -13.07 8.34
C THR A 22 -0.73 -12.43 8.60
N ARG A 23 -1.79 -13.05 8.07
CA ARG A 23 -3.17 -12.56 8.18
C ARG A 23 -3.72 -12.48 9.61
N ASP A 24 -3.10 -13.17 10.57
CA ASP A 24 -3.51 -13.14 11.98
C ASP A 24 -2.93 -11.95 12.76
N THR A 25 -2.11 -11.13 12.10
CA THR A 25 -1.50 -9.94 12.71
C THR A 25 -2.58 -8.87 12.90
N TRP A 26 -2.69 -8.34 14.12
CA TRP A 26 -3.76 -7.44 14.53
C TRP A 26 -3.75 -6.08 13.82
N CYS A 27 -2.60 -5.65 13.31
CA CYS A 27 -2.35 -4.33 12.73
C CYS A 27 -2.31 -4.33 11.19
N ILE A 28 -3.16 -5.17 10.56
CA ILE A 28 -3.35 -5.20 9.10
C ILE A 28 -4.73 -4.66 8.71
N GLY A 29 -4.81 -4.02 7.55
CA GLY A 29 -6.07 -3.54 6.98
C GLY A 29 -6.66 -4.51 5.96
N VAL A 30 -7.61 -5.36 6.35
CA VAL A 30 -8.37 -6.21 5.42
C VAL A 30 -9.67 -5.51 5.04
N ILE A 31 -9.85 -5.20 3.76
CA ILE A 31 -10.96 -4.35 3.29
C ILE A 31 -11.70 -5.06 2.15
N ASP A 32 -12.98 -5.32 2.38
CA ASP A 32 -13.92 -5.84 1.37
C ASP A 32 -14.60 -4.69 0.60
N ASN A 33 -15.40 -5.06 -0.41
CA ASN A 33 -16.16 -4.12 -1.25
C ASN A 33 -15.27 -3.11 -1.99
N VAL A 34 -14.14 -3.58 -2.51
CA VAL A 34 -13.21 -2.80 -3.34
C VAL A 34 -13.61 -2.95 -4.81
N LYS A 35 -13.54 -1.85 -5.56
CA LYS A 35 -13.92 -1.88 -6.98
C LYS A 35 -12.88 -2.65 -7.80
N ASN A 36 -13.33 -3.75 -8.42
CA ASN A 36 -12.54 -4.50 -9.39
C ASN A 36 -12.20 -3.66 -10.62
N GLY A 37 -11.03 -3.93 -11.20
CA GLY A 37 -10.58 -3.32 -12.44
C GLY A 37 -9.19 -2.73 -12.33
N LYS A 38 -8.91 -1.73 -13.17
CA LYS A 38 -7.58 -1.14 -13.32
C LYS A 38 -7.37 -0.02 -12.31
N TRP A 39 -6.30 -0.12 -11.55
CA TRP A 39 -5.88 0.88 -10.60
C TRP A 39 -4.58 1.54 -11.06
N ASN A 40 -4.43 2.82 -10.72
CA ASN A 40 -3.17 3.54 -10.84
C ASN A 40 -2.69 3.85 -9.42
N PHE A 41 -1.38 4.02 -9.27
CA PHE A 41 -0.84 4.62 -8.06
C PHE A 41 0.11 5.76 -8.40
N THR A 42 0.19 6.71 -7.49
CA THR A 42 1.19 7.78 -7.46
C THR A 42 1.85 7.75 -6.09
N ALA A 43 3.18 7.77 -6.07
CA ALA A 43 3.98 7.86 -4.85
C ALA A 43 4.80 9.14 -4.89
N ASN A 44 4.71 9.93 -3.82
CA ASN A 44 5.46 11.16 -3.67
C ASN A 44 6.76 10.86 -2.93
N GLN A 45 7.89 11.06 -3.60
CA GLN A 45 9.23 10.89 -3.04
C GLN A 45 9.83 12.25 -2.68
N ILE A 46 10.32 12.37 -1.45
CA ILE A 46 11.01 13.55 -0.92
C ILE A 46 12.48 13.23 -0.65
N ASP A 47 13.31 14.27 -0.57
CA ASP A 47 14.69 14.16 -0.10
C ASP A 47 14.78 14.77 1.30
N SER A 48 14.66 13.91 2.32
CA SER A 48 14.70 14.27 3.73
C SER A 48 15.42 13.17 4.48
N CYS A 49 16.68 13.42 4.85
CA CYS A 49 17.60 12.40 5.36
C CYS A 49 17.73 11.20 4.41
N GLY A 50 17.86 11.49 3.11
CA GLY A 50 17.85 10.52 2.02
C GLY A 50 16.51 10.51 1.27
N ARG A 51 16.45 9.69 0.21
CA ARG A 51 15.24 9.56 -0.61
C ARG A 51 14.20 8.72 0.14
N ARG A 52 13.04 9.31 0.45
CA ARG A 52 11.94 8.70 1.22
C ARG A 52 10.63 8.79 0.46
N ILE A 53 9.75 7.82 0.67
CA ILE A 53 8.37 7.90 0.21
C ILE A 53 7.57 8.64 1.28
N GLN A 54 7.06 9.81 0.91
CA GLN A 54 6.22 10.64 1.77
C GLN A 54 4.81 10.07 1.86
N ASN A 55 4.24 9.67 0.72
CA ASN A 55 2.91 9.08 0.66
C ASN A 55 2.73 8.22 -0.61
N ILE A 56 1.74 7.33 -0.58
CA ILE A 56 1.20 6.63 -1.75
C ILE A 56 -0.30 6.92 -1.85
N GLU A 57 -0.74 7.23 -3.05
CA GLU A 57 -2.13 7.27 -3.45
C GLU A 57 -2.39 6.18 -4.49
N ALA A 58 -3.39 5.32 -4.26
CA ALA A 58 -3.87 4.32 -5.22
C ALA A 58 -5.35 4.59 -5.55
N TYR A 59 -5.73 4.57 -6.82
CA TYR A 59 -7.10 4.91 -7.25
C TYR A 59 -7.56 4.12 -8.48
N HIS A 60 -8.84 3.75 -8.48
CA HIS A 60 -9.49 3.06 -9.59
C HIS A 60 -9.65 3.98 -10.81
N SER A 61 -9.36 3.45 -12.00
CA SER A 61 -9.42 4.19 -13.25
C SER A 61 -10.86 4.55 -13.62
N GLY A 62 -11.16 5.85 -13.72
CA GLY A 62 -12.47 6.34 -14.16
C GLY A 62 -13.55 6.32 -13.08
N SER A 63 -13.17 6.21 -11.80
CA SER A 63 -14.08 6.37 -10.67
C SER A 63 -13.94 7.72 -10.01
N SER A 64 -14.95 8.12 -9.24
CA SER A 64 -14.97 9.39 -8.51
C SER A 64 -15.31 9.13 -7.06
N VAL A 65 -14.51 9.69 -6.16
CA VAL A 65 -14.75 9.64 -4.71
C VAL A 65 -15.92 10.54 -4.33
N LYS A 66 -16.72 10.08 -3.37
CA LYS A 66 -17.91 10.75 -2.84
C LYS A 66 -17.92 10.82 -1.32
N ASN A 67 -17.28 9.85 -0.66
CA ASN A 67 -17.14 9.82 0.77
C ASN A 67 -15.76 9.28 1.16
N TYR A 68 -15.36 9.50 2.40
CA TYR A 68 -14.09 9.04 2.96
C TYR A 68 -14.31 8.21 4.22
N LYS A 69 -13.43 7.23 4.44
CA LYS A 69 -13.36 6.42 5.66
C LYS A 69 -11.91 6.27 6.08
N TYR A 70 -11.62 6.44 7.36
CA TYR A 70 -10.29 6.26 7.93
C TYR A 70 -10.09 4.82 8.38
N ILE A 71 -8.86 4.35 8.23
CA ILE A 71 -8.35 3.15 8.88
C ILE A 71 -7.08 3.53 9.63
N GLU A 72 -6.96 3.04 10.85
CA GLU A 72 -5.85 3.29 11.74
C GLU A 72 -5.15 1.95 12.01
N ASP A 73 -4.08 1.99 12.80
CA ASP A 73 -3.38 0.80 13.29
C ASP A 73 -2.79 -0.10 12.20
N LEU A 74 -2.17 0.51 11.17
CA LEU A 74 -1.36 -0.18 10.17
C LEU A 74 0.10 -0.25 10.63
N GLY A 75 0.45 -1.37 11.26
CA GLY A 75 1.81 -1.59 11.77
C GLY A 75 2.81 -1.87 10.65
N VAL A 76 4.08 -1.50 10.89
CA VAL A 76 5.21 -1.78 10.00
C VAL A 76 6.44 -2.12 10.85
N ASP A 77 7.06 -3.26 10.54
CA ASP A 77 8.26 -3.81 11.22
C ASP A 77 9.39 -4.16 10.22
N SER A 78 9.12 -4.12 8.91
CA SER A 78 10.11 -4.36 7.85
C SER A 78 10.50 -3.09 7.09
N GLY A 79 10.00 -1.92 7.51
CA GLY A 79 10.13 -0.64 6.80
C GLY A 79 9.38 -0.61 5.46
N GLN A 80 8.35 -1.44 5.30
CA GLN A 80 7.56 -1.56 4.08
C GLN A 80 6.06 -1.56 4.38
N LEU A 81 5.27 -0.90 3.53
CA LEU A 81 3.81 -0.99 3.58
C LEU A 81 3.26 -1.05 2.16
N GLY A 82 2.30 -1.94 1.93
CA GLY A 82 1.70 -2.12 0.62
C GLY A 82 0.19 -2.28 0.66
N ILE A 83 -0.40 -2.16 -0.53
CA ILE A 83 -1.80 -2.37 -0.84
C ILE A 83 -1.85 -3.52 -1.86
N PHE A 84 -2.41 -4.65 -1.45
CA PHE A 84 -2.39 -5.88 -2.24
C PHE A 84 -3.82 -6.34 -2.52
N ASP A 85 -4.10 -6.80 -3.73
CA ASP A 85 -5.28 -7.63 -3.98
C ASP A 85 -5.20 -8.89 -3.11
N ASP A 86 -6.34 -9.28 -2.53
CA ASP A 86 -6.39 -10.43 -1.61
C ASP A 86 -5.84 -11.72 -2.23
N SER A 87 -5.92 -11.89 -3.55
CA SER A 87 -5.50 -13.10 -4.25
C SER A 87 -3.98 -13.33 -4.27
N ILE A 88 -3.17 -12.28 -4.09
CA ILE A 88 -1.70 -12.39 -4.04
C ILE A 88 -1.15 -12.38 -2.62
N TYR A 89 -1.96 -11.97 -1.64
CA TYR A 89 -1.51 -11.90 -0.26
C TYR A 89 -1.56 -13.30 0.38
N PRO A 90 -0.44 -13.83 0.91
CA PRO A 90 -0.37 -15.19 1.42
C PRO A 90 -1.47 -15.53 2.44
N HIS A 91 -2.02 -16.75 2.34
CA HIS A 91 -3.01 -17.27 3.29
C HIS A 91 -2.41 -18.20 4.36
N GLY A 92 -1.13 -18.56 4.22
CA GLY A 92 -0.40 -19.38 5.19
C GLY A 92 0.42 -18.54 6.17
N GLU A 93 1.19 -19.23 7.01
CA GLU A 93 2.13 -18.59 7.95
C GLU A 93 3.46 -18.18 7.29
N ASP A 94 3.72 -18.67 6.08
CA ASP A 94 4.96 -18.42 5.35
C ASP A 94 4.77 -17.25 4.38
N MET A 95 5.39 -16.12 4.72
CA MET A 95 5.45 -14.93 3.85
C MET A 95 6.61 -15.01 2.85
N GLY A 96 7.54 -15.94 3.04
CA GLY A 96 8.78 -16.05 2.31
C GLY A 96 9.97 -15.37 2.97
N GLU A 97 11.11 -15.49 2.31
CA GLU A 97 12.39 -14.96 2.76
C GLU A 97 12.83 -13.77 1.89
N TYR A 98 13.60 -12.85 2.47
CA TYR A 98 13.99 -11.61 1.79
C TYR A 98 14.89 -11.83 0.55
N ASP A 99 15.66 -12.93 0.52
CA ASP A 99 16.55 -13.28 -0.57
C ASP A 99 15.88 -14.20 -1.61
N ASP A 100 14.73 -14.79 -1.28
CA ASP A 100 13.89 -15.51 -2.22
C ASP A 100 12.92 -14.56 -2.95
N LYS A 101 13.41 -14.04 -4.08
CA LYS A 101 12.65 -13.18 -4.99
C LYS A 101 11.45 -13.86 -5.67
N THR A 102 11.23 -15.16 -5.45
CA THR A 102 10.02 -15.85 -5.93
C THR A 102 8.90 -15.85 -4.88
N SER A 103 9.26 -15.63 -3.62
CA SER A 103 8.32 -15.49 -2.52
C SER A 103 7.63 -14.12 -2.47
N PHE A 104 6.51 -14.01 -1.78
CA PHE A 104 5.78 -12.75 -1.67
C PHE A 104 6.63 -11.66 -0.98
N TYR A 105 7.23 -11.99 0.17
CA TYR A 105 8.05 -11.05 0.92
C TYR A 105 9.31 -10.64 0.14
N GLY A 106 10.04 -11.60 -0.46
CA GLY A 106 11.24 -11.30 -1.23
C GLY A 106 10.98 -10.45 -2.49
N LYS A 107 9.83 -10.63 -3.17
CA LYS A 107 9.38 -9.72 -4.24
C LYS A 107 9.14 -8.30 -3.73
N CYS A 108 8.50 -8.16 -2.58
CA CYS A 108 8.28 -6.86 -1.96
C CYS A 108 9.62 -6.18 -1.62
N CYS A 109 10.55 -6.92 -1.00
CA CYS A 109 11.89 -6.44 -0.70
C CYS A 109 12.65 -5.98 -1.95
N GLU A 110 12.59 -6.74 -3.05
CA GLU A 110 13.22 -6.35 -4.32
C GLU A 110 12.71 -5.00 -4.83
N ILE A 111 11.42 -4.73 -4.67
CA ILE A 111 10.78 -3.48 -5.09
C ILE A 111 11.14 -2.33 -4.15
N THR A 112 11.05 -2.53 -2.84
CA THR A 112 11.27 -1.47 -1.83
C THR A 112 12.74 -1.11 -1.67
N LEU A 113 13.66 -2.03 -1.95
CA LEU A 113 15.10 -1.78 -2.01
C LEU A 113 15.58 -1.24 -3.36
N SER A 114 14.68 -1.15 -4.35
CA SER A 114 15.00 -0.56 -5.65
C SER A 114 15.31 0.93 -5.52
N LYS A 115 15.82 1.52 -6.61
CA LYS A 115 16.05 2.98 -6.64
C LYS A 115 14.76 3.74 -6.38
N ASP A 116 13.62 3.27 -6.86
CA ASP A 116 12.37 4.01 -6.73
C ASP A 116 11.73 3.82 -5.34
N ALA A 117 12.10 2.75 -4.63
CA ALA A 117 11.59 2.37 -3.31
C ALA A 117 10.06 2.17 -3.26
N VAL A 118 9.43 2.03 -4.43
CA VAL A 118 8.00 1.79 -4.63
C VAL A 118 7.78 1.10 -5.97
N GLY A 119 6.78 0.23 -6.06
CA GLY A 119 6.45 -0.46 -7.31
C GLY A 119 5.29 -1.42 -7.21
N SER A 120 4.89 -1.96 -8.37
CA SER A 120 3.78 -2.91 -8.49
C SER A 120 4.25 -4.33 -8.17
N VAL A 121 3.44 -5.08 -7.40
CA VAL A 121 3.71 -6.48 -7.03
C VAL A 121 2.78 -7.38 -7.84
N ASP A 122 3.33 -8.27 -8.67
CA ASP A 122 2.60 -9.21 -9.52
C ASP A 122 1.47 -8.57 -10.38
N ASN A 123 1.53 -7.26 -10.64
CA ASN A 123 0.47 -6.44 -11.24
C ASN A 123 -0.86 -6.44 -10.47
N LEU A 124 -0.85 -6.89 -9.21
CA LEU A 124 -2.04 -7.05 -8.37
C LEU A 124 -1.87 -6.33 -7.01
N GLY A 125 -0.92 -5.42 -6.91
CA GLY A 125 -0.74 -4.58 -5.73
C GLY A 125 0.35 -3.54 -5.95
N VAL A 126 0.57 -2.71 -4.94
CA VAL A 126 1.68 -1.77 -4.86
C VAL A 126 2.31 -1.84 -3.47
N VAL A 127 3.63 -1.77 -3.39
CA VAL A 127 4.37 -1.72 -2.12
C VAL A 127 5.41 -0.62 -2.19
N SER A 128 5.67 0.05 -1.06
CA SER A 128 6.80 0.95 -0.92
C SER A 128 7.54 0.77 0.39
N SER A 129 8.74 1.33 0.45
CA SER A 129 9.35 1.67 1.73
C SER A 129 8.47 2.70 2.45
N SER A 130 8.30 2.56 3.76
CA SER A 130 7.47 3.45 4.59
C SER A 130 8.31 4.60 5.14
N GLY A 131 8.11 5.83 4.66
CA GLY A 131 8.65 7.07 5.26
C GLY A 131 9.99 6.93 5.99
N TYR A 132 9.95 7.05 7.33
CA TYR A 132 11.11 6.91 8.21
C TYR A 132 11.43 5.47 8.68
N GLY A 133 10.63 4.48 8.28
CA GLY A 133 10.82 3.07 8.58
C GLY A 133 9.63 2.48 9.32
N ASP A 134 9.93 1.76 10.40
CA ASP A 134 8.95 1.05 11.23
C ASP A 134 8.08 2.03 12.02
N GLY A 135 6.86 1.60 12.33
CA GLY A 135 5.90 2.43 13.05
C GLY A 135 4.45 2.01 12.87
N ASN A 136 3.56 2.94 13.20
CA ASN A 136 2.13 2.77 13.00
C ASN A 136 1.63 3.86 12.05
N TYR A 137 0.85 3.46 11.05
CA TYR A 137 0.34 4.33 10.01
C TYR A 137 -1.17 4.26 9.91
N GLU A 138 -1.72 5.21 9.18
CA GLU A 138 -3.14 5.32 8.89
C GLU A 138 -3.34 5.36 7.38
N ALA A 139 -4.53 5.00 6.92
CA ALA A 139 -4.93 5.21 5.54
C ALA A 139 -6.32 5.84 5.44
N VAL A 140 -6.54 6.55 4.34
CA VAL A 140 -7.81 7.13 3.98
C VAL A 140 -8.37 6.39 2.77
N LEU A 141 -9.55 5.81 2.93
CA LEU A 141 -10.30 5.13 1.88
C LEU A 141 -11.30 6.10 1.25
N GLY A 142 -11.20 6.32 -0.05
CA GLY A 142 -12.22 7.02 -0.84
C GLY A 142 -13.25 6.05 -1.41
N LEU A 143 -14.52 6.34 -1.17
CA LEU A 143 -15.68 5.53 -1.54
C LEU A 143 -16.44 6.19 -2.69
N ASP A 144 -16.97 5.41 -3.63
CA ASP A 144 -17.86 5.91 -4.69
C ASP A 144 -19.33 6.03 -4.25
N VAL A 145 -20.24 6.36 -5.17
CA VAL A 145 -21.68 6.52 -4.88
C VAL A 145 -22.35 5.22 -4.40
N GLU A 146 -21.77 4.07 -4.75
CA GLU A 146 -22.28 2.73 -4.38
C GLU A 146 -21.62 2.23 -3.07
N GLY A 147 -20.72 3.02 -2.48
CA GLY A 147 -19.97 2.67 -1.29
C GLY A 147 -18.81 1.72 -1.56
N GLN A 148 -18.39 1.53 -2.81
CA GLN A 148 -17.19 0.73 -3.13
C GLN A 148 -15.93 1.54 -2.88
N VAL A 149 -14.87 0.91 -2.38
CA VAL A 149 -13.56 1.55 -2.26
C VAL A 149 -12.96 1.74 -3.65
N VAL A 150 -12.64 2.99 -3.99
CA VAL A 150 -12.10 3.43 -5.30
C VAL A 150 -10.85 4.29 -5.18
N LYS A 151 -10.44 4.65 -3.96
CA LYS A 151 -9.20 5.36 -3.66
C LYS A 151 -8.68 4.90 -2.30
N ILE A 152 -7.36 4.81 -2.16
CA ILE A 152 -6.65 4.55 -0.91
C ILE A 152 -5.48 5.50 -0.86
N GLU A 153 -5.27 6.16 0.27
CA GLU A 153 -4.16 7.09 0.48
C GLU A 153 -3.49 6.77 1.81
N ILE A 154 -2.16 6.64 1.78
CA ILE A 154 -1.33 6.37 2.95
C ILE A 154 -0.29 7.47 3.01
N CYS A 155 -0.25 8.20 4.12
CA CYS A 155 0.76 9.23 4.38
C CYS A 155 1.75 8.73 5.42
N PHE A 156 3.03 8.63 5.04
CA PHE A 156 4.11 8.19 5.93
C PHE A 156 4.83 9.34 6.61
N ILE A 157 4.85 10.52 5.98
CA ILE A 157 5.52 11.72 6.47
C ILE A 157 4.56 12.89 6.29
N ILE A 158 4.11 13.41 7.42
CA ILE A 158 3.27 14.62 7.48
C ILE A 158 4.23 15.80 7.60
N ASP A 159 4.18 16.75 6.67
CA ASP A 159 4.84 18.04 6.86
C ASP A 159 4.04 18.81 7.93
N GLU A 160 4.70 19.20 9.02
CA GLU A 160 4.09 19.98 10.11
C GLU A 160 3.59 21.38 9.68
N GLU A 161 3.71 21.76 8.40
CA GLU A 161 3.29 23.05 7.84
C GLU A 161 1.84 23.10 7.33
N GLU A 162 1.09 21.98 7.30
CA GLU A 162 -0.35 21.99 6.96
C GLU A 162 -1.27 21.79 8.18
N ILE A 163 -1.00 22.53 9.26
CA ILE A 163 -2.01 22.82 10.30
C ILE A 163 -2.32 24.31 10.22
N ASP A 164 -3.34 24.66 9.42
CA ASP A 164 -3.94 26.00 9.39
C ASP A 164 -5.18 26.05 10.31
#